data_AF-A0A6H0KJG9-F1
#
_entry.id   AF-A0A6H0KJG9-F1
#
_cell.length_a   1.000
_cell.length_b   1.000
_cell.length_c   1.000
_cell.angle_alpha   90.00
_cell.angle_beta   90.00
_cell.angle_gamma   90.00
#
_symmetry.space_group_name_H-M   'P 1'
#
loop_
_entity.id
_entity.type
_entity.pdbx_description
1 polymer ?
#
loop_
_entity_poly.entity_id
_entity_poly.type
_entity_poly.pdbx_seq_one_letter_code
_entity_poly.pdbx_strand_id
1 'polypeptide(L)'
;MKNNWRKWLLIPALLPSFLGLDAKPMQGEVAPQPLDTIEYRVFIAVDKAGVEHWGGKAAYQKKLDAFFGQVNDFWNKAGEGRLKYYFRYVPDWQVTYDCSSRQLENVYKRSAGFPDHDVLLIIDSILDFDDEESAKGWYCSGGADNLSMVVCRSRSKTEHEDLFGIDYFHRGVAHEFGHYRGVTDLYADRIRAKNNPVNNLQYEPDSCVMNNHYKTYKWSPYAVNIINYTAKSKRPGRDFPGFFKQMFPENIQVSVTVKGKKKKGVKLNLYGSRAKFNDLIATPYRTYETDKKGEYLITGVPGLYDKPAPPLHADELPYNRWFTFLLEAEYKGEKKYVWLPEYEVQQTFFENKDTYQVTIDF
;
A
#
# COMPACT_ATOMS: atom_id res chain seq x y z
N MET A 1 -62.13 2.01 -70.01
CA MET A 1 -62.64 3.06 -69.10
C MET A 1 -62.34 2.65 -67.65
N LYS A 2 -61.92 3.63 -66.83
CA LYS A 2 -61.64 3.69 -65.37
C LYS A 2 -62.42 2.67 -64.49
N ASN A 3 -62.03 2.18 -63.30
CA ASN A 3 -61.18 2.70 -62.23
C ASN A 3 -60.97 1.62 -61.12
N ASN A 4 -59.81 1.66 -60.44
CA ASN A 4 -59.56 1.60 -58.98
C ASN A 4 -60.41 0.74 -57.98
N TRP A 5 -59.76 -0.14 -57.21
CA TRP A 5 -59.55 0.01 -55.75
C TRP A 5 -58.73 -1.14 -55.09
N ARG A 6 -57.98 -0.75 -54.05
CA ARG A 6 -56.98 -1.52 -53.26
C ARG A 6 -57.58 -2.76 -52.55
N LYS A 7 -56.84 -3.87 -52.52
CA LYS A 7 -57.06 -5.00 -51.59
C LYS A 7 -55.82 -5.20 -50.70
N TRP A 8 -56.05 -5.20 -49.39
CA TRP A 8 -55.16 -5.77 -48.37
C TRP A 8 -55.50 -7.27 -48.24
N LEU A 9 -54.48 -8.13 -48.21
CA LEU A 9 -54.62 -9.56 -47.93
C LEU A 9 -53.69 -9.93 -46.77
N LEU A 10 -54.32 -10.39 -45.68
CA LEU A 10 -53.71 -11.02 -44.51
C LEU A 10 -53.22 -12.42 -44.89
N ILE A 11 -51.99 -12.79 -44.50
CA ILE A 11 -51.45 -14.15 -44.63
C ILE A 11 -51.12 -14.69 -43.23
N PRO A 12 -51.46 -15.96 -42.89
CA PRO A 12 -51.33 -16.51 -41.55
C PRO A 12 -49.89 -16.91 -41.20
N ALA A 13 -49.60 -16.87 -39.90
CA ALA A 13 -48.30 -17.16 -39.31
C ALA A 13 -47.88 -18.64 -39.51
N LEU A 14 -46.67 -18.83 -40.03
CA LEU A 14 -45.92 -20.09 -40.05
C LEU A 14 -44.90 -20.08 -38.91
N LEU A 15 -44.98 -21.09 -38.04
CA LEU A 15 -43.98 -21.42 -37.02
C LEU A 15 -42.67 -21.87 -37.71
N PRO A 16 -41.49 -21.32 -37.34
CA PRO A 16 -40.22 -21.93 -37.67
C PRO A 16 -39.73 -22.81 -36.51
N SER A 17 -39.51 -24.07 -36.85
CA SER A 17 -38.68 -25.04 -36.14
C SER A 17 -37.25 -24.51 -35.94
N PHE A 18 -36.80 -24.42 -34.68
CA PHE A 18 -35.41 -24.19 -34.34
C PHE A 18 -34.71 -25.50 -33.95
N LEU A 19 -33.62 -25.75 -34.67
CA LEU A 19 -32.61 -26.78 -34.44
C LEU A 19 -31.98 -26.62 -33.05
N GLY A 20 -31.66 -27.76 -32.43
CA GLY A 20 -31.08 -27.85 -31.10
C GLY A 20 -29.78 -27.08 -30.96
N LEU A 21 -29.75 -26.18 -29.99
CA LEU A 21 -28.53 -25.64 -29.40
C LEU A 21 -28.23 -26.47 -28.16
N ASP A 22 -27.04 -27.07 -28.14
CA ASP A 22 -26.46 -27.72 -26.97
C ASP A 22 -26.49 -26.75 -25.77
N ALA A 23 -27.28 -27.11 -24.76
CA ALA A 23 -27.30 -26.41 -23.50
C ALA A 23 -25.97 -26.64 -22.77
N LYS A 24 -25.04 -25.69 -22.88
CA LYS A 24 -23.96 -25.56 -21.89
C LYS A 24 -24.61 -25.36 -20.53
N PRO A 25 -24.25 -26.14 -19.50
CA PRO A 25 -24.73 -25.85 -18.16
C PRO A 25 -24.17 -24.48 -17.76
N MET A 26 -25.06 -23.51 -17.52
CA MET A 26 -24.70 -22.31 -16.78
C MET A 26 -24.16 -22.79 -15.43
N GLN A 27 -22.85 -22.66 -15.23
CA GLN A 27 -22.27 -22.70 -13.91
C GLN A 27 -22.97 -21.61 -13.10
N GLY A 28 -23.81 -22.02 -12.15
CA GLY A 28 -24.41 -21.10 -11.21
C GLY A 28 -23.31 -20.28 -10.57
N GLU A 29 -23.49 -18.97 -10.50
CA GLU A 29 -22.72 -18.12 -9.60
C GLU A 29 -22.88 -18.72 -8.19
N VAL A 30 -21.85 -19.43 -7.74
CA VAL A 30 -21.73 -19.82 -6.35
C VAL A 30 -21.63 -18.50 -5.60
N ALA A 31 -22.67 -18.15 -4.84
CA ALA A 31 -22.63 -17.01 -3.95
C ALA A 31 -21.33 -17.11 -3.14
N PRO A 32 -20.50 -16.05 -3.09
CA PRO A 32 -19.21 -16.12 -2.43
C PRO A 32 -19.42 -16.60 -1.00
N GLN A 33 -18.72 -17.68 -0.64
CA GLN A 33 -18.72 -18.20 0.73
C GLN A 33 -18.35 -17.05 1.68
N PRO A 34 -19.05 -16.89 2.80
CA PRO A 34 -18.73 -15.84 3.75
C PRO A 34 -17.29 -16.00 4.23
N LEU A 35 -16.52 -14.91 4.18
CA LEU A 35 -15.14 -14.90 4.63
C LEU A 35 -15.06 -15.06 6.15
N ASP A 36 -14.07 -15.84 6.62
CA ASP A 36 -13.72 -15.84 8.04
C ASP A 36 -13.36 -14.42 8.49
N THR A 37 -13.77 -14.06 9.71
CA THR A 37 -13.49 -12.74 10.28
C THR A 37 -12.21 -12.76 11.12
N ILE A 38 -11.33 -11.80 10.87
CA ILE A 38 -10.16 -11.52 11.70
C ILE A 38 -10.41 -10.22 12.47
N GLU A 39 -10.49 -10.34 13.79
CA GLU A 39 -10.73 -9.20 14.68
C GLU A 39 -9.44 -8.65 15.25
N TYR A 40 -9.29 -7.33 15.23
CA TYR A 40 -8.20 -6.63 15.90
C TYR A 40 -8.77 -5.71 16.98
N ARG A 41 -8.41 -5.94 18.24
CA ARG A 41 -8.79 -5.08 19.37
C ARG A 41 -7.92 -3.84 19.36
N VAL A 42 -8.54 -2.67 19.24
CA VAL A 42 -7.85 -1.38 19.21
C VAL A 42 -7.98 -0.72 20.56
N PHE A 43 -6.87 -0.54 21.28
CA PHE A 43 -6.86 0.28 22.49
C PHE A 43 -7.02 1.74 22.08
N ILE A 44 -8.07 2.40 22.53
CA ILE A 44 -8.36 3.80 22.20
C ILE A 44 -8.02 4.69 23.39
N ALA A 45 -7.15 5.67 23.14
CA ALA A 45 -6.89 6.79 24.04
C ALA A 45 -7.31 8.09 23.34
N VAL A 46 -8.17 8.87 23.99
CA VAL A 46 -8.74 10.11 23.40
C VAL A 46 -8.49 11.31 24.31
N ASP A 47 -8.26 12.46 23.69
CA ASP A 47 -8.09 13.73 24.39
C ASP A 47 -9.38 14.16 25.10
N LYS A 48 -9.26 14.64 26.34
CA LYS A 48 -10.40 15.10 27.14
C LYS A 48 -11.12 16.29 26.51
N ALA A 49 -10.37 17.24 25.93
CA ALA A 49 -10.92 18.43 25.28
C ALA A 49 -11.91 18.06 24.17
N GLY A 50 -11.53 17.15 23.27
CA GLY A 50 -12.37 16.61 22.21
C GLY A 50 -13.59 15.86 22.76
N VAL A 51 -13.43 15.06 23.82
CA VAL A 51 -14.56 14.37 24.46
C VAL A 51 -15.59 15.37 24.99
N GLU A 52 -15.15 16.43 25.66
CA GLU A 52 -16.03 17.48 26.18
C GLU A 52 -16.68 18.29 25.05
N HIS A 53 -15.90 18.67 24.04
CA HIS A 53 -16.38 19.42 22.87
C HIS A 53 -17.51 18.68 22.13
N TRP A 54 -17.40 17.36 21.98
CA TRP A 54 -18.38 16.54 21.27
C TRP A 54 -19.52 16.00 22.14
N GLY A 55 -19.80 16.63 23.29
CA GLY A 55 -20.98 16.33 24.11
C GLY A 55 -20.76 15.22 25.14
N GLY A 56 -19.51 14.97 25.53
CA GLY A 56 -19.15 14.02 26.58
C GLY A 56 -19.11 12.56 26.11
N LYS A 57 -18.81 11.67 27.07
CA LYS A 57 -18.46 10.27 26.80
C LYS A 57 -19.48 9.52 25.94
N ALA A 58 -20.77 9.63 26.23
CA ALA A 58 -21.80 8.89 25.50
C ALA A 58 -21.92 9.32 24.02
N ALA A 59 -21.87 10.62 23.76
CA ALA A 59 -21.94 11.17 22.41
C ALA A 59 -20.66 10.83 21.60
N TYR A 60 -19.50 10.94 22.26
CA TYR A 60 -18.22 10.59 21.66
C TYR A 60 -18.12 9.09 21.34
N GLN A 61 -18.57 8.21 22.24
CA GLN A 61 -18.60 6.75 21.99
C GLN A 61 -19.45 6.43 20.74
N LYS A 62 -20.62 7.05 20.59
CA LYS A 62 -21.46 6.86 19.41
C LYS A 62 -20.76 7.30 18.10
N LYS A 63 -20.02 8.41 18.15
CA LYS A 63 -19.19 8.87 17.01
C LYS A 63 -18.07 7.86 16.70
N LEU A 64 -17.37 7.39 17.73
CA LEU A 64 -16.30 6.40 17.62
C LEU A 64 -16.80 5.09 17.01
N ASP A 65 -17.93 4.56 17.48
CA ASP A 65 -18.52 3.33 16.97
C ASP A 65 -18.92 3.45 15.49
N ALA A 66 -19.57 4.56 15.13
CA ALA A 66 -19.94 4.84 13.74
C ALA A 66 -18.69 4.97 12.84
N PHE A 67 -17.65 5.64 13.33
CA PHE A 67 -16.39 5.81 12.63
C PHE A 67 -15.67 4.48 12.36
N PHE A 68 -15.58 3.60 13.37
CA PHE A 68 -15.00 2.27 13.16
C PHE A 68 -15.85 1.39 12.22
N GLY A 69 -17.18 1.59 12.19
CA GLY A 69 -18.03 1.04 11.14
C GLY A 69 -17.57 1.45 9.73
N GLN A 70 -17.26 2.74 9.53
CA GLN A 70 -16.73 3.25 8.25
C GLN A 70 -15.33 2.72 7.94
N VAL A 71 -14.42 2.68 8.93
CA VAL A 71 -13.06 2.12 8.76
C VAL A 71 -13.14 0.67 8.29
N ASN A 72 -13.95 -0.14 8.97
CA ASN A 72 -14.12 -1.57 8.63
C ASN A 72 -14.76 -1.76 7.25
N ASP A 73 -15.82 -1.00 6.93
CA ASP A 73 -16.46 -1.06 5.63
C ASP A 73 -15.49 -0.69 4.50
N PHE A 74 -14.79 0.44 4.66
CA PHE A 74 -13.79 0.91 3.72
C PHE A 74 -12.66 -0.08 3.53
N TRP A 75 -12.04 -0.56 4.62
CA TRP A 75 -10.92 -1.48 4.58
C TRP A 75 -11.22 -2.69 3.70
N ASN A 76 -12.39 -3.29 3.88
CA ASN A 76 -12.78 -4.50 3.15
C ASN A 76 -13.19 -4.19 1.70
N LYS A 77 -13.93 -3.10 1.46
CA LYS A 77 -14.31 -2.68 0.09
C LYS A 77 -13.11 -2.28 -0.76
N ALA A 78 -12.14 -1.59 -0.16
CA ALA A 78 -10.89 -1.21 -0.82
C ALA A 78 -10.06 -2.41 -1.27
N GLY A 79 -10.30 -3.60 -0.69
CA GLY A 79 -9.71 -4.85 -1.14
C GLY A 79 -10.29 -5.37 -2.46
N GLU A 80 -11.43 -4.85 -2.92
CA GLU A 80 -12.10 -5.22 -4.18
C GLU A 80 -12.26 -6.75 -4.33
N GLY A 81 -12.62 -7.44 -3.23
CA GLY A 81 -12.80 -8.89 -3.19
C GLY A 81 -11.50 -9.71 -3.15
N ARG A 82 -10.32 -9.09 -3.09
CA ARG A 82 -9.01 -9.76 -3.07
C ARG A 82 -8.49 -10.09 -1.65
N LEU A 83 -9.19 -9.65 -0.61
CA LEU A 83 -8.88 -9.99 0.77
C LEU A 83 -9.36 -11.41 1.10
N LYS A 84 -8.53 -12.20 1.77
CA LYS A 84 -8.84 -13.60 2.15
C LYS A 84 -9.75 -13.73 3.36
N TYR A 85 -9.95 -12.62 4.08
CA TYR A 85 -10.70 -12.55 5.33
C TYR A 85 -11.54 -11.27 5.34
N TYR A 86 -12.58 -11.25 6.15
CA TYR A 86 -13.19 -10.01 6.58
C TYR A 86 -12.39 -9.44 7.76
N PHE A 87 -11.87 -8.22 7.63
CA PHE A 87 -11.06 -7.59 8.66
C PHE A 87 -11.95 -6.68 9.51
N ARG A 88 -11.88 -6.83 10.84
CA ARG A 88 -12.69 -6.06 11.78
C ARG A 88 -11.82 -5.46 12.88
N TYR A 89 -11.62 -4.15 12.83
CA TYR A 89 -11.03 -3.38 13.93
C TYR A 89 -12.13 -3.03 14.92
N VAL A 90 -11.95 -3.46 16.17
CA VAL A 90 -12.92 -3.29 17.25
C VAL A 90 -12.38 -2.22 18.20
N PRO A 91 -12.99 -1.02 18.25
CA PRO A 91 -12.54 0.02 19.16
C PRO A 91 -12.85 -0.37 20.60
N ASP A 92 -11.87 -0.17 21.47
CA ASP A 92 -12.03 -0.33 22.91
C ASP A 92 -11.51 0.93 23.61
N TRP A 93 -12.43 1.79 24.04
CA TRP A 93 -12.11 3.04 24.73
C TRP A 93 -11.67 2.79 26.16
N GLN A 94 -10.36 2.88 26.36
CA GLN A 94 -9.69 2.60 27.62
C GLN A 94 -9.28 3.87 28.38
N VAL A 95 -8.82 4.91 27.67
CA VAL A 95 -8.25 6.12 28.31
C VAL A 95 -8.88 7.39 27.77
N THR A 96 -9.27 8.29 28.68
CA THR A 96 -9.44 9.72 28.40
C THR A 96 -8.28 10.44 29.08
N TYR A 97 -7.41 11.08 28.29
CA TYR A 97 -6.22 11.73 28.82
C TYR A 97 -6.39 13.26 28.85
N ASP A 98 -5.75 13.90 29.83
CA ASP A 98 -5.81 15.35 30.11
C ASP A 98 -4.39 15.91 30.21
N CYS A 99 -3.53 15.45 29.30
CA CYS A 99 -2.13 15.84 29.16
C CYS A 99 -1.76 15.87 27.68
N SER A 100 -0.54 16.31 27.37
CA SER A 100 -0.05 16.28 25.99
C SER A 100 -0.06 14.85 25.43
N SER A 101 -0.61 14.70 24.22
CA SER A 101 -0.63 13.45 23.48
C SER A 101 0.77 12.94 23.16
N ARG A 102 1.80 13.80 23.15
CA ARG A 102 3.20 13.39 23.04
C ARG A 102 3.73 12.75 24.32
N GLN A 103 3.32 13.28 25.47
CA GLN A 103 3.67 12.67 26.75
C GLN A 103 3.05 11.28 26.85
N LEU A 104 1.77 11.15 26.49
CA LEU A 104 1.08 9.86 26.45
C LEU A 104 1.74 8.88 25.47
N GLU A 105 2.04 9.33 24.24
CA GLU A 105 2.74 8.52 23.25
C GLU A 105 4.10 8.01 23.80
N ASN A 106 4.87 8.88 24.45
CA ASN A 106 6.17 8.51 25.02
C ASN A 106 6.06 7.46 26.14
N VAL A 107 4.96 7.46 26.90
CA VAL A 107 4.68 6.43 27.92
C VAL A 107 4.49 5.08 27.22
N TYR A 108 3.61 5.00 26.22
CA TYR A 108 3.32 3.75 25.51
C TYR A 108 4.45 3.26 24.59
N LYS A 109 5.32 4.16 24.12
CA LYS A 109 6.58 3.76 23.48
C LYS A 109 7.50 2.95 24.39
N ARG A 110 7.40 3.14 25.71
CA ARG A 110 8.27 2.53 26.72
C ARG A 110 7.56 1.48 27.59
N SER A 111 6.27 1.28 27.39
CA SER A 111 5.44 0.39 28.20
C SER A 111 4.53 -0.43 27.31
N ALA A 112 4.47 -1.74 27.56
CA ALA A 112 3.55 -2.62 26.86
C ALA A 112 2.10 -2.49 27.37
N GLY A 113 1.74 -1.38 28.01
CA GLY A 113 0.54 -1.12 28.83
C GLY A 113 -0.84 -1.31 28.19
N PHE A 114 -0.93 -1.95 27.03
CA PHE A 114 -2.13 -2.46 26.38
C PHE A 114 -1.89 -3.89 25.83
N PRO A 115 -1.39 -4.85 26.64
CA PRO A 115 -0.90 -6.13 26.12
C PRO A 115 -2.02 -7.01 25.56
N ASP A 116 -3.25 -6.79 26.01
CA ASP A 116 -4.47 -7.45 25.54
C ASP A 116 -5.02 -6.82 24.26
N HIS A 117 -4.44 -5.73 23.75
CA HIS A 117 -4.86 -5.11 22.50
C HIS A 117 -3.82 -5.34 21.41
N ASP A 118 -4.27 -5.25 20.17
CA ASP A 118 -3.45 -5.58 19.01
C ASP A 118 -2.74 -4.32 18.46
N VAL A 119 -3.34 -3.16 18.66
CA VAL A 119 -2.82 -1.84 18.27
C VAL A 119 -3.41 -0.75 19.17
N LEU A 120 -2.61 0.26 19.50
CA LEU A 120 -3.05 1.48 20.17
C LEU A 120 -3.41 2.53 19.12
N LEU A 121 -4.51 3.25 19.31
CA LEU A 121 -4.86 4.47 18.58
C LEU A 121 -5.01 5.63 19.57
N ILE A 122 -4.14 6.62 19.43
CA ILE A 122 -4.23 7.91 20.14
C ILE A 122 -4.97 8.89 19.23
N ILE A 123 -6.06 9.46 19.71
CA ILE A 123 -6.86 10.46 19.00
C ILE A 123 -6.76 11.77 19.77
N ASP A 124 -6.33 12.81 19.06
CA ASP A 124 -6.11 14.13 19.62
C ASP A 124 -6.77 15.19 18.74
N SER A 125 -7.90 15.72 19.20
CA SER A 125 -8.78 16.57 18.41
C SER A 125 -8.33 18.03 18.39
N ILE A 126 -7.39 18.44 19.25
CA ILE A 126 -6.85 19.80 19.33
C ILE A 126 -5.44 19.78 19.92
N LEU A 127 -4.51 20.54 19.34
CA LEU A 127 -3.13 20.64 19.82
C LEU A 127 -3.00 21.72 20.90
N ASP A 128 -3.67 21.54 22.03
CA ASP A 128 -3.77 22.52 23.11
C ASP A 128 -2.58 22.54 24.07
N PHE A 129 -1.57 21.68 23.86
CA PHE A 129 -0.29 21.72 24.57
C PHE A 129 0.87 22.24 23.70
N ASP A 130 1.79 22.98 24.32
CA ASP A 130 2.90 23.66 23.62
C ASP A 130 3.84 22.71 22.86
N ASP A 131 4.02 21.48 23.33
CA ASP A 131 4.97 20.52 22.75
C ASP A 131 4.41 19.76 21.53
N GLU A 132 3.12 19.89 21.25
CA GLU A 132 2.41 19.11 20.23
C GLU A 132 2.51 19.69 18.81
N GLU A 133 2.86 20.97 18.66
CA GLU A 133 2.80 21.67 17.37
C GLU A 133 3.63 20.99 16.27
N SER A 134 4.81 20.50 16.64
CA SER A 134 5.73 19.79 15.75
C SER A 134 5.31 18.34 15.46
N ALA A 135 4.27 17.84 16.14
CA ALA A 135 3.81 16.46 16.09
C ALA A 135 2.43 16.30 15.42
N LYS A 136 1.90 17.37 14.81
CA LYS A 136 0.63 17.36 14.07
C LYS A 136 0.63 16.32 12.96
N GLY A 137 -0.55 15.80 12.64
CA GLY A 137 -0.70 14.81 11.59
C GLY A 137 -0.73 13.39 12.12
N TRP A 138 -0.70 12.46 11.18
CA TRP A 138 -1.11 11.08 11.38
C TRP A 138 0.04 10.17 11.01
N TYR A 139 0.30 9.16 11.82
CA TYR A 139 1.35 8.18 11.55
C TYR A 139 1.18 6.91 12.38
N CYS A 140 1.76 5.83 11.87
CA CYS A 140 1.98 4.59 12.59
C CYS A 140 3.43 4.51 13.09
N SER A 141 3.60 4.01 14.30
CA SER A 141 4.90 3.85 14.96
C SER A 141 4.97 2.55 15.76
N GLY A 142 6.17 2.20 16.20
CA GLY A 142 6.39 1.08 17.11
C GLY A 142 6.24 1.51 18.57
N GLY A 143 5.61 0.65 19.37
CA GLY A 143 5.61 0.69 20.83
C GLY A 143 6.55 -0.35 21.44
N ALA A 144 6.56 -0.45 22.76
CA ALA A 144 7.29 -1.50 23.48
C ALA A 144 6.76 -2.91 23.09
N ASP A 145 7.59 -3.93 23.26
CA ASP A 145 7.24 -5.34 23.00
C ASP A 145 6.67 -5.64 21.61
N ASN A 146 7.14 -4.88 20.60
CA ASN A 146 6.67 -4.94 19.20
C ASN A 146 5.17 -4.64 19.03
N LEU A 147 4.59 -3.89 19.97
CA LEU A 147 3.27 -3.30 19.77
C LEU A 147 3.33 -2.23 18.69
N SER A 148 2.19 -1.93 18.08
CA SER A 148 2.05 -0.83 17.14
C SER A 148 1.15 0.23 17.70
N MET A 149 1.44 1.47 17.35
CA MET A 149 0.72 2.65 17.79
C MET A 149 0.40 3.50 16.57
N VAL A 150 -0.88 3.79 16.36
CA VAL A 150 -1.36 4.80 15.44
C VAL A 150 -1.66 6.07 16.23
N VAL A 151 -1.23 7.20 15.71
CA VAL A 151 -1.49 8.51 16.30
C VAL A 151 -2.22 9.36 15.27
N CYS A 152 -3.36 9.93 15.65
CA CYS A 152 -4.18 10.80 14.84
C CYS A 152 -4.33 12.13 15.57
N ARG A 153 -3.48 13.09 15.22
CA ARG A 153 -3.50 14.44 15.80
C ARG A 153 -4.14 15.45 14.87
N SER A 154 -4.85 16.38 15.48
CA SER A 154 -5.35 17.59 14.86
C SER A 154 -4.22 18.41 14.24
N ARG A 155 -4.59 19.32 13.34
CA ARG A 155 -3.66 20.28 12.72
C ARG A 155 -3.76 21.67 13.33
N SER A 156 -4.62 21.87 14.33
CA SER A 156 -4.94 23.18 14.91
C SER A 156 -4.72 23.23 16.41
N LYS A 157 -4.25 24.38 16.90
CA LYS A 157 -4.16 24.71 18.33
C LYS A 157 -5.43 25.33 18.91
N THR A 158 -6.33 25.79 18.04
CA THR A 158 -7.46 26.64 18.44
C THR A 158 -8.81 26.08 18.03
N GLU A 159 -8.83 25.11 17.10
CA GLU A 159 -10.05 24.52 16.57
C GLU A 159 -10.00 23.01 16.76
N HIS A 160 -11.11 22.45 17.24
CA HIS A 160 -11.28 21.01 17.33
C HIS A 160 -11.51 20.46 15.92
N GLU A 161 -10.62 19.59 15.45
CA GLU A 161 -10.78 18.90 14.18
C GLU A 161 -11.76 17.73 14.37
N ASP A 162 -12.83 17.64 13.57
CA ASP A 162 -13.76 16.50 13.62
C ASP A 162 -13.12 15.29 12.93
N LEU A 163 -12.25 14.59 13.65
CA LEU A 163 -11.54 13.40 13.18
C LEU A 163 -12.49 12.22 12.83
N PHE A 164 -13.81 12.36 13.05
CA PHE A 164 -14.83 11.36 12.71
C PHE A 164 -15.73 11.75 11.54
N GLY A 165 -15.96 13.05 11.34
CA GLY A 165 -17.00 13.57 10.45
C GLY A 165 -16.57 13.82 9.01
N ILE A 166 -15.27 13.85 8.71
CA ILE A 166 -14.77 14.09 7.36
C ILE A 166 -14.45 12.78 6.65
N ASP A 167 -14.98 12.62 5.44
CA ASP A 167 -14.94 11.39 4.64
C ASP A 167 -13.52 10.80 4.48
N TYR A 168 -12.47 11.60 4.42
CA TYR A 168 -11.12 11.04 4.26
C TYR A 168 -10.51 10.47 5.55
N PHE A 169 -11.09 10.74 6.73
CA PHE A 169 -10.47 10.34 8.00
C PHE A 169 -10.53 8.84 8.27
N HIS A 170 -11.64 8.17 7.97
CA HIS A 170 -11.68 6.71 8.09
C HIS A 170 -10.66 6.05 7.13
N ARG A 171 -10.40 6.68 5.97
CA ARG A 171 -9.35 6.24 5.04
C ARG A 171 -7.95 6.52 5.55
N GLY A 172 -7.75 7.63 6.25
CA GLY A 172 -6.51 7.94 6.94
C GLY A 172 -6.20 6.92 8.04
N VAL A 173 -7.18 6.52 8.85
CA VAL A 173 -6.98 5.49 9.88
C VAL A 173 -6.74 4.14 9.22
N ALA A 174 -7.45 3.82 8.13
CA ALA A 174 -7.16 2.64 7.34
C ALA A 174 -5.73 2.67 6.76
N HIS A 175 -5.24 3.82 6.28
CA HIS A 175 -3.86 3.99 5.83
C HIS A 175 -2.85 3.66 6.95
N GLU A 176 -3.03 4.22 8.14
CA GLU A 176 -2.15 3.93 9.29
C GLU A 176 -2.26 2.49 9.76
N PHE A 177 -3.45 1.89 9.72
CA PHE A 177 -3.61 0.46 9.95
C PHE A 177 -2.93 -0.38 8.86
N GLY A 178 -2.83 0.12 7.63
CA GLY A 178 -2.00 -0.47 6.58
C GLY A 178 -0.53 -0.59 7.00
N HIS A 179 0.04 0.45 7.59
CA HIS A 179 1.38 0.40 8.18
C HIS A 179 1.49 -0.57 9.35
N TYR A 180 0.49 -0.62 10.22
CA TYR A 180 0.42 -1.65 11.28
C TYR A 180 0.50 -3.07 10.70
N ARG A 181 -0.14 -3.31 9.54
CA ARG A 181 -0.04 -4.59 8.83
C ARG A 181 1.28 -4.81 8.10
N GLY A 182 2.13 -3.78 8.01
CA GLY A 182 3.46 -3.82 7.40
C GLY A 182 3.52 -3.26 5.98
N VAL A 183 2.46 -2.62 5.46
CA VAL A 183 2.48 -2.02 4.12
C VAL A 183 3.31 -0.73 4.15
N THR A 184 4.24 -0.56 3.20
CA THR A 184 5.00 0.69 3.04
C THR A 184 4.18 1.80 2.40
N ASP A 185 4.61 3.04 2.62
CA ASP A 185 4.15 4.18 1.85
C ASP A 185 4.63 4.10 0.41
N LEU A 186 3.71 3.86 -0.52
CA LEU A 186 4.07 3.74 -1.94
C LEU A 186 4.44 5.11 -2.53
N TYR A 187 4.00 6.23 -1.94
CA TYR A 187 4.45 7.55 -2.39
C TYR A 187 5.96 7.78 -2.21
N ALA A 188 6.63 6.96 -1.39
CA ALA A 188 8.08 6.95 -1.24
C ALA A 188 8.81 6.48 -2.51
N ASP A 189 8.17 5.65 -3.33
CA ASP A 189 8.73 5.16 -4.60
C ASP A 189 8.71 6.22 -5.71
N ARG A 190 7.89 7.28 -5.58
CA ARG A 190 7.65 8.29 -6.63
C ARG A 190 8.93 9.05 -6.98
N ILE A 191 9.21 9.19 -8.28
CA ILE A 191 10.29 10.03 -8.83
C ILE A 191 9.70 11.15 -9.69
N ARG A 192 10.09 12.40 -9.39
CA ARG A 192 9.69 13.55 -10.21
C ARG A 192 10.62 13.66 -11.42
N ALA A 193 10.08 13.86 -12.62
CA ALA A 193 10.87 14.04 -13.85
C ALA A 193 12.02 15.05 -13.71
N LYS A 194 11.73 16.22 -13.11
CA LYS A 194 12.72 17.28 -12.87
C LYS A 194 13.84 16.91 -11.88
N ASN A 195 13.62 15.87 -11.08
CA ASN A 195 14.56 15.35 -10.08
C ASN A 195 15.22 14.03 -10.55
N ASN A 196 15.04 13.67 -11.82
CA ASN A 196 15.68 12.50 -12.43
C ASN A 196 16.77 12.96 -13.42
N PRO A 197 18.04 13.02 -12.98
CA PRO A 197 19.15 13.47 -13.82
C PRO A 197 19.63 12.43 -14.84
N VAL A 198 19.11 11.20 -14.80
CA VAL A 198 19.58 10.10 -15.65
C VAL A 198 18.89 10.14 -17.02
N ASN A 199 17.57 10.27 -17.02
CA ASN A 199 16.77 10.27 -18.26
C ASN A 199 15.53 11.17 -18.22
N ASN A 200 15.35 11.97 -17.16
CA ASN A 200 14.23 12.89 -16.98
C ASN A 200 12.84 12.25 -16.99
N LEU A 201 12.73 10.91 -16.90
CA LEU A 201 11.45 10.21 -16.80
C LEU A 201 10.90 10.33 -15.37
N GLN A 202 9.59 10.51 -15.26
CA GLN A 202 8.89 10.39 -13.99
C GLN A 202 8.56 8.93 -13.68
N TYR A 203 8.37 8.66 -12.40
CA TYR A 203 7.80 7.41 -11.92
C TYR A 203 6.71 7.69 -10.90
N GLU A 204 5.53 7.12 -11.12
CA GLU A 204 4.40 7.19 -10.20
C GLU A 204 3.99 5.76 -9.81
N PRO A 205 3.90 5.45 -8.51
CA PRO A 205 3.49 4.13 -8.05
C PRO A 205 2.01 3.86 -8.35
N ASP A 206 1.67 2.57 -8.35
CA ASP A 206 0.28 2.09 -8.48
C ASP A 206 -0.66 2.75 -7.48
N SER A 207 -1.83 3.20 -7.96
CA SER A 207 -2.86 3.82 -7.12
C SER A 207 -3.23 2.94 -5.93
N CYS A 208 -2.97 3.46 -4.73
CA CYS A 208 -3.24 2.81 -3.45
C CYS A 208 -3.63 3.85 -2.39
N VAL A 209 -4.39 3.44 -1.37
CA VAL A 209 -4.59 4.21 -0.13
C VAL A 209 -3.24 4.62 0.49
N MET A 210 -2.21 3.78 0.33
CA MET A 210 -0.83 4.06 0.76
C MET A 210 -0.11 5.15 -0.07
N ASN A 211 -0.66 5.58 -1.20
CA ASN A 211 -0.16 6.76 -1.93
C ASN A 211 -0.80 8.03 -1.44
N ASN A 212 -2.13 7.98 -1.29
CA ASN A 212 -2.97 9.15 -1.12
C ASN A 212 -4.36 8.73 -0.63
N HIS A 213 -4.52 8.62 0.69
CA HIS A 213 -5.79 8.30 1.34
C HIS A 213 -6.87 9.39 1.14
N TYR A 214 -6.49 10.60 0.73
CA TYR A 214 -7.45 11.66 0.41
C TYR A 214 -8.23 11.38 -0.88
N LYS A 215 -7.60 10.72 -1.86
CA LYS A 215 -8.14 10.57 -3.23
C LYS A 215 -8.27 9.13 -3.72
N THR A 216 -7.79 8.15 -2.96
CA THR A 216 -7.76 6.75 -3.39
C THR A 216 -8.66 5.89 -2.52
N TYR A 217 -9.37 4.97 -3.16
CA TYR A 217 -10.40 4.13 -2.54
C TYR A 217 -10.11 2.63 -2.63
N LYS A 218 -8.84 2.26 -2.90
CA LYS A 218 -8.43 0.87 -3.13
C LYS A 218 -7.05 0.54 -2.57
N TRP A 219 -6.86 -0.71 -2.20
CA TRP A 219 -5.56 -1.31 -1.91
C TRP A 219 -4.89 -1.77 -3.21
N SER A 220 -3.62 -1.45 -3.43
CA SER A 220 -2.84 -2.04 -4.52
C SER A 220 -2.72 -3.57 -4.35
N PRO A 221 -2.38 -4.33 -5.41
CA PRO A 221 -2.08 -5.76 -5.28
C PRO A 221 -1.03 -6.05 -4.19
N TYR A 222 0.01 -5.22 -4.12
CA TYR A 222 1.02 -5.29 -3.05
C TYR A 222 0.43 -5.14 -1.65
N ALA A 223 -0.38 -4.10 -1.41
CA ALA A 223 -0.99 -3.86 -0.11
C ALA A 223 -1.90 -5.04 0.30
N VAL A 224 -2.72 -5.54 -0.64
CA VAL A 224 -3.58 -6.71 -0.40
C VAL A 224 -2.75 -7.94 -0.03
N ASN A 225 -1.65 -8.20 -0.74
CA ASN A 225 -0.79 -9.36 -0.47
C ASN A 225 -0.17 -9.30 0.93
N ILE A 226 0.33 -8.14 1.35
CA ILE A 226 0.84 -7.94 2.72
C ILE A 226 -0.26 -8.11 3.76
N ILE A 227 -1.42 -7.47 3.57
CA ILE A 227 -2.55 -7.53 4.50
C ILE A 227 -2.99 -8.98 4.70
N ASN A 228 -3.09 -9.75 3.61
CA ASN A 228 -3.44 -11.17 3.65
C ASN A 228 -2.35 -12.02 4.31
N TYR A 229 -1.08 -11.75 4.00
CA TYR A 229 0.06 -12.49 4.53
C TYR A 229 0.17 -12.33 6.05
N THR A 230 0.02 -11.11 6.55
CA THR A 230 0.15 -10.84 7.97
C THR A 230 -1.12 -11.17 8.75
N ALA A 231 -2.30 -11.28 8.11
CA ALA A 231 -3.64 -11.28 8.73
C ALA A 231 -3.78 -11.97 10.10
N LYS A 232 -3.19 -13.14 10.30
CA LYS A 232 -3.33 -13.89 11.57
C LYS A 232 -2.41 -13.37 12.69
N SER A 233 -1.38 -12.60 12.36
CA SER A 233 -0.49 -11.95 13.32
C SER A 233 -1.12 -10.69 13.92
N LYS A 234 -1.10 -10.61 15.24
CA LYS A 234 -1.48 -9.43 16.03
C LYS A 234 -0.31 -8.50 16.31
N ARG A 235 0.92 -9.01 16.19
CA ARG A 235 2.16 -8.23 16.38
C ARG A 235 3.12 -8.53 15.22
N PRO A 236 2.87 -7.97 14.01
CA PRO A 236 3.68 -8.29 12.84
C PRO A 236 5.17 -8.06 13.03
N GLY A 237 5.57 -7.00 13.75
CA GLY A 237 6.98 -6.73 14.05
C GLY A 237 7.67 -7.82 14.88
N ARG A 238 6.92 -8.56 15.71
CA ARG A 238 7.42 -9.72 16.47
C ARG A 238 7.38 -10.99 15.64
N ASP A 239 6.24 -11.26 15.02
CA ASP A 239 5.96 -12.54 14.38
C ASP A 239 6.69 -12.67 13.03
N PHE A 240 7.13 -11.54 12.45
CA PHE A 240 7.91 -11.50 11.23
C PHE A 240 9.20 -10.66 11.40
N PRO A 241 10.24 -11.20 12.06
CA PRO A 241 11.50 -10.50 12.25
C PRO A 241 12.16 -10.20 10.89
N GLY A 242 12.54 -8.93 10.69
CA GLY A 242 13.09 -8.50 9.40
C GLY A 242 12.05 -8.44 8.28
N PHE A 243 10.78 -8.16 8.62
CA PHE A 243 9.62 -8.18 7.73
C PHE A 243 9.85 -7.63 6.32
N PHE A 244 10.44 -6.44 6.19
CA PHE A 244 10.71 -5.85 4.87
C PHE A 244 11.76 -6.62 4.08
N LYS A 245 12.84 -7.05 4.75
CA LYS A 245 13.96 -7.74 4.11
C LYS A 245 13.55 -9.12 3.59
N GLN A 246 12.72 -9.86 4.34
CA GLN A 246 12.26 -11.20 3.94
C GLN A 246 11.32 -11.21 2.72
N MET A 247 10.68 -10.08 2.39
CA MET A 247 9.72 -10.02 1.28
C MET A 247 10.41 -9.82 -0.08
N PHE A 248 11.72 -9.61 -0.11
CA PHE A 248 12.45 -9.56 -1.38
C PHE A 248 12.80 -10.97 -1.86
N PRO A 249 12.70 -11.26 -3.18
CA PRO A 249 13.32 -12.44 -3.75
C PRO A 249 14.84 -12.37 -3.57
N GLU A 250 15.53 -13.50 -3.62
CA GLU A 250 17.00 -13.52 -3.54
C GLU A 250 17.67 -12.90 -4.78
N ASN A 251 16.99 -12.98 -5.93
CA ASN A 251 17.57 -12.63 -7.23
C ASN A 251 16.69 -11.74 -8.09
N ILE A 252 17.35 -10.94 -8.94
CA ILE A 252 16.76 -10.33 -10.13
C ILE A 252 17.51 -10.86 -11.36
N GLN A 253 16.81 -11.55 -12.24
CA GLN A 253 17.35 -12.04 -13.51
C GLN A 253 17.03 -11.03 -14.61
N VAL A 254 18.08 -10.40 -15.15
CA VAL A 254 17.97 -9.48 -16.28
C VAL A 254 18.30 -10.25 -17.55
N SER A 255 17.43 -10.18 -18.55
CA SER A 255 17.64 -10.68 -19.91
C SER A 255 17.57 -9.52 -20.89
N VAL A 256 18.57 -9.38 -21.75
CA VAL A 256 18.54 -8.35 -22.81
C VAL A 256 18.49 -9.02 -24.17
N THR A 257 17.52 -8.64 -24.99
CA THR A 257 17.42 -9.11 -26.38
C THR A 257 17.62 -7.98 -27.38
N VAL A 258 18.14 -8.32 -28.57
CA VAL A 258 18.25 -7.42 -29.72
C VAL A 258 17.65 -8.16 -30.90
N LYS A 259 16.58 -7.63 -31.50
CA LYS A 259 15.84 -8.34 -32.56
C LYS A 259 15.46 -9.77 -32.16
N GLY A 260 14.98 -9.94 -30.92
CA GLY A 260 14.51 -11.22 -30.36
C GLY A 260 15.62 -12.21 -30.01
N LYS A 261 16.91 -11.84 -30.09
CA LYS A 261 18.03 -12.71 -29.69
C LYS A 261 18.74 -12.15 -28.47
N LYS A 262 18.94 -12.99 -27.44
CA LYS A 262 19.69 -12.61 -26.24
C LYS A 262 21.08 -12.09 -26.59
N LYS A 263 21.51 -11.02 -25.92
CA LYS A 263 22.73 -10.31 -26.29
C LYS A 263 23.70 -10.16 -25.12
N LYS A 264 24.91 -10.69 -25.33
CA LYS A 264 26.06 -10.52 -24.42
C LYS A 264 26.68 -9.13 -24.48
N GLY A 265 27.39 -8.76 -23.42
CA GLY A 265 28.17 -7.53 -23.35
C GLY A 265 27.36 -6.23 -23.34
N VAL A 266 26.06 -6.32 -23.03
CA VAL A 266 25.22 -5.15 -22.76
C VAL A 266 25.56 -4.64 -21.37
N LYS A 267 25.88 -3.36 -21.27
CA LYS A 267 26.17 -2.68 -20.01
C LYS A 267 24.86 -2.38 -19.28
N LEU A 268 24.81 -2.66 -17.98
CA LEU A 268 23.65 -2.42 -17.14
C LEU A 268 24.05 -1.47 -16.00
N ASN A 269 23.37 -0.33 -15.85
CA ASN A 269 23.60 0.61 -14.75
C ASN A 269 22.35 0.70 -13.87
N LEU A 270 22.53 0.49 -12.57
CA LEU A 270 21.45 0.52 -11.59
C LEU A 270 21.55 1.80 -10.75
N TYR A 271 20.55 2.66 -10.82
CA TYR A 271 20.51 3.96 -10.14
C TYR A 271 19.48 3.94 -9.01
N GLY A 272 19.87 4.37 -7.80
CA GLY A 272 18.99 4.34 -6.61
C GLY A 272 18.21 5.64 -6.38
N SER A 273 17.02 5.53 -5.77
CA SER A 273 16.14 6.67 -5.44
C SER A 273 16.07 7.03 -3.95
N ARG A 274 15.64 8.25 -3.61
CA ARG A 274 15.44 8.66 -2.20
C ARG A 274 14.00 9.04 -1.86
N ALA A 275 13.40 8.30 -0.92
CA ALA A 275 11.98 8.33 -0.51
C ALA A 275 11.40 9.65 0.04
N LYS A 276 12.24 10.64 0.32
CA LYS A 276 11.87 11.97 0.84
C LYS A 276 12.07 13.09 -0.18
N PHE A 277 12.97 12.85 -1.14
CA PHE A 277 13.41 13.82 -2.13
C PHE A 277 12.72 13.59 -3.48
N ASN A 278 12.16 12.40 -3.68
CA ASN A 278 11.51 11.96 -4.91
C ASN A 278 12.45 12.15 -6.12
N ASP A 279 13.72 11.78 -5.90
CA ASP A 279 14.83 11.97 -6.83
C ASP A 279 15.59 10.67 -7.09
N LEU A 280 16.43 10.72 -8.12
CA LEU A 280 17.30 9.62 -8.51
C LEU A 280 18.76 10.08 -8.46
N ILE A 281 19.65 9.25 -7.91
CA ILE A 281 21.07 9.54 -7.86
C ILE A 281 21.68 9.43 -9.26
N ALA A 282 22.41 10.46 -9.69
CA ALA A 282 22.97 10.54 -11.05
C ALA A 282 24.08 9.50 -11.32
N THR A 283 24.81 9.09 -10.28
CA THR A 283 25.85 8.08 -10.38
C THR A 283 25.25 6.69 -10.17
N PRO A 284 25.53 5.70 -11.04
CA PRO A 284 25.08 4.33 -10.82
C PRO A 284 25.53 3.82 -9.45
N TYR A 285 24.61 3.22 -8.70
CA TYR A 285 24.91 2.50 -7.47
C TYR A 285 25.69 1.21 -7.77
N ARG A 286 25.29 0.49 -8.83
CA ARG A 286 25.98 -0.70 -9.33
C ARG A 286 25.98 -0.70 -10.85
N THR A 287 27.03 -1.30 -11.41
CA THR A 287 27.15 -1.54 -12.86
C THR A 287 27.43 -3.02 -13.08
N TYR A 288 26.76 -3.59 -14.06
CA TYR A 288 26.86 -4.99 -14.45
C TYR A 288 27.03 -5.10 -15.96
N GLU A 289 27.28 -6.32 -16.44
CA GLU A 289 27.35 -6.63 -17.86
C GLU A 289 26.72 -8.00 -18.12
N THR A 290 25.84 -8.09 -19.12
CA THR A 290 25.25 -9.38 -19.51
C THR A 290 26.31 -10.38 -19.96
N ASP A 291 26.17 -11.62 -19.51
CA ASP A 291 27.08 -12.72 -19.76
C ASP A 291 26.99 -13.27 -21.20
N LYS A 292 27.65 -14.40 -21.46
CA LYS A 292 27.64 -15.06 -22.79
C LYS A 292 26.24 -15.51 -23.25
N LYS A 293 25.29 -15.71 -22.32
CA LYS A 293 23.89 -16.06 -22.61
C LYS A 293 23.02 -14.83 -22.82
N GLY A 294 23.56 -13.62 -22.64
CA GLY A 294 22.84 -12.36 -22.74
C GLY A 294 21.97 -12.06 -21.51
N GLU A 295 22.43 -12.57 -20.36
CA GLU A 295 21.75 -12.52 -19.09
C GLU A 295 22.65 -11.97 -17.99
N TYR A 296 22.07 -11.39 -16.94
CA TYR A 296 22.80 -11.12 -15.71
C TYR A 296 21.92 -11.44 -14.51
N LEU A 297 22.46 -12.20 -13.55
CA LEU A 297 21.78 -12.53 -12.30
C LEU A 297 22.30 -11.61 -11.19
N ILE A 298 21.48 -10.63 -10.78
CA ILE A 298 21.73 -9.81 -9.60
C ILE A 298 21.31 -10.65 -8.39
N THR A 299 22.24 -10.89 -7.47
CA THR A 299 22.03 -11.71 -6.26
C THR A 299 22.05 -10.84 -5.01
N GLY A 300 21.50 -11.36 -3.90
CA GLY A 300 21.49 -10.64 -2.62
C GLY A 300 20.58 -9.42 -2.63
N VAL A 301 19.49 -9.49 -3.41
CA VAL A 301 18.51 -8.40 -3.59
C VAL A 301 17.95 -7.86 -2.26
N PRO A 302 17.72 -8.64 -1.20
CA PRO A 302 17.30 -8.06 0.08
C PRO A 302 18.29 -7.02 0.62
N GLY A 303 19.60 -7.28 0.50
CA GLY A 303 20.66 -6.33 0.88
C GLY A 303 20.95 -5.25 -0.18
N LEU A 304 20.33 -5.36 -1.35
CA LEU A 304 20.36 -4.32 -2.37
C LEU A 304 19.37 -3.20 -2.02
N TYR A 305 18.18 -3.52 -1.50
CA TYR A 305 17.14 -2.54 -1.14
C TYR A 305 17.21 -2.11 0.33
N ASP A 306 17.42 -3.04 1.27
CA ASP A 306 17.45 -2.78 2.72
C ASP A 306 18.89 -2.79 3.26
N LYS A 307 19.31 -1.65 3.83
CA LYS A 307 20.67 -1.40 4.33
C LYS A 307 21.75 -1.66 3.26
N PRO A 308 21.66 -0.96 2.10
CA PRO A 308 22.58 -1.16 0.99
C PRO A 308 24.03 -0.88 1.37
N ALA A 309 24.95 -1.70 0.86
CA ALA A 309 26.38 -1.51 1.09
C ALA A 309 26.93 -0.31 0.30
N PRO A 310 27.86 0.49 0.88
CA PRO A 310 28.50 1.61 0.18
C PRO A 310 29.35 1.17 -1.04
N PRO A 311 29.76 2.09 -1.92
CA PRO A 311 29.39 3.51 -1.92
C PRO A 311 27.94 3.72 -2.39
N LEU A 312 27.20 4.60 -1.68
CA LEU A 312 25.80 4.94 -2.01
C LEU A 312 25.68 6.13 -2.95
N HIS A 313 26.74 6.95 -3.06
CA HIS A 313 26.76 8.19 -3.83
C HIS A 313 25.66 9.20 -3.44
N ALA A 314 25.21 9.14 -2.19
CA ALA A 314 24.24 10.05 -1.58
C ALA A 314 24.73 10.47 -0.18
N ASP A 315 24.38 11.69 0.21
CA ASP A 315 24.61 12.28 1.54
C ASP A 315 23.62 11.76 2.58
N GLU A 316 22.36 11.58 2.18
CA GLU A 316 21.27 11.03 2.99
C GLU A 316 20.57 9.92 2.22
N LEU A 317 20.33 8.79 2.90
CA LEU A 317 19.46 7.72 2.41
C LEU A 317 18.33 7.50 3.44
N PRO A 318 17.13 8.08 3.21
CA PRO A 318 15.99 7.93 4.11
C PRO A 318 15.70 6.46 4.41
N TYR A 319 15.44 6.16 5.69
CA TYR A 319 15.21 4.80 6.20
C TYR A 319 16.36 3.80 5.93
N ASN A 320 17.52 4.27 5.46
CA ASN A 320 18.63 3.44 4.99
C ASN A 320 18.21 2.42 3.92
N ARG A 321 17.35 2.85 2.98
CA ARG A 321 16.76 2.01 1.93
C ARG A 321 16.73 2.70 0.58
N TRP A 322 16.91 1.91 -0.48
CA TRP A 322 16.49 2.29 -1.82
C TRP A 322 15.05 1.82 -2.01
N PHE A 323 14.11 2.72 -2.28
CA PHE A 323 12.70 2.34 -2.51
C PHE A 323 12.49 1.93 -3.97
N THR A 324 13.13 2.65 -4.89
CA THR A 324 13.06 2.36 -6.33
C THR A 324 14.46 2.34 -6.91
N PHE A 325 14.71 1.42 -7.85
CA PHE A 325 15.83 1.56 -8.78
C PHE A 325 15.34 1.90 -10.20
N LEU A 326 16.19 2.62 -10.94
CA LEU A 326 16.14 2.66 -12.39
C LEU A 326 17.26 1.77 -12.94
N LEU A 327 16.91 0.76 -13.73
CA LEU A 327 17.88 -0.05 -14.47
C LEU A 327 18.00 0.49 -15.90
N GLU A 328 19.15 1.02 -16.24
CA GLU A 328 19.54 1.36 -17.62
C GLU A 328 20.25 0.17 -18.26
N ALA A 329 19.85 -0.20 -19.47
CA ALA A 329 20.65 -1.03 -20.36
C ALA A 329 21.19 -0.17 -21.49
N GLU A 330 22.50 -0.27 -21.75
CA GLU A 330 23.17 0.43 -22.84
C GLU A 330 23.77 -0.57 -23.83
N TYR A 331 23.32 -0.50 -25.09
CA TYR A 331 23.82 -1.32 -26.18
C TYR A 331 24.15 -0.47 -27.40
N LYS A 332 25.44 -0.41 -27.77
CA LYS A 332 25.93 0.37 -28.94
C LYS A 332 25.50 1.85 -28.94
N GLY A 333 25.47 2.47 -27.77
CA GLY A 333 25.07 3.87 -27.59
C GLY A 333 23.56 4.11 -27.51
N GLU A 334 22.73 3.09 -27.73
CA GLU A 334 21.30 3.15 -27.44
C GLU A 334 21.05 2.76 -25.98
N LYS A 335 20.12 3.46 -25.33
CA LYS A 335 19.76 3.25 -23.92
C LYS A 335 18.28 2.94 -23.76
N LYS A 336 17.97 1.90 -22.98
CA LYS A 336 16.61 1.56 -22.55
C LYS A 336 16.57 1.47 -21.03
N TYR A 337 15.40 1.71 -20.44
CA TYR A 337 15.26 1.83 -18.99
C TYR A 337 14.07 1.03 -18.47
N VAL A 338 14.23 0.46 -17.28
CA VAL A 338 13.17 -0.26 -16.54
C VAL A 338 13.18 0.22 -15.09
N TRP A 339 12.01 0.53 -14.55
CA TRP A 339 11.83 0.82 -13.13
C TRP A 339 11.75 -0.50 -12.33
N LEU A 340 12.39 -0.53 -11.17
CA LEU A 340 12.40 -1.65 -10.24
C LEU A 340 12.00 -1.14 -8.84
N PRO A 341 10.74 -0.70 -8.65
CA PRO A 341 10.22 -0.29 -7.35
C PRO A 341 10.15 -1.48 -6.39
N GLU A 342 10.35 -1.25 -5.10
CA GLU A 342 10.40 -2.34 -4.12
C GLU A 342 9.09 -3.13 -4.07
N TYR A 343 7.95 -2.44 -4.15
CA TYR A 343 6.65 -3.07 -3.99
C TYR A 343 6.32 -4.04 -5.13
N GLU A 344 6.88 -3.83 -6.33
CA GLU A 344 6.75 -4.76 -7.46
C GLU A 344 7.72 -5.92 -7.33
N VAL A 345 8.98 -5.64 -7.00
CA VAL A 345 10.00 -6.69 -6.84
C VAL A 345 9.61 -7.67 -5.71
N GLN A 346 9.03 -7.15 -4.62
CA GLN A 346 8.50 -7.94 -3.52
C GLN A 346 7.28 -8.80 -3.89
N GLN A 347 6.59 -8.56 -5.02
CA GLN A 347 5.49 -9.45 -5.45
C GLN A 347 5.96 -10.87 -5.67
N THR A 348 7.21 -11.04 -6.13
CA THR A 348 7.86 -12.34 -6.35
C THR A 348 7.81 -13.25 -5.13
N PHE A 349 7.95 -12.68 -3.93
CA PHE A 349 7.84 -13.42 -2.67
C PHE A 349 6.44 -14.01 -2.47
N PHE A 350 5.39 -13.24 -2.75
CA PHE A 350 4.00 -13.70 -2.64
C PHE A 350 3.63 -14.73 -3.73
N GLU A 351 4.40 -14.79 -4.81
CA GLU A 351 4.32 -15.84 -5.83
C GLU A 351 5.09 -17.12 -5.47
N ASN A 352 5.74 -17.16 -4.29
CA ASN A 352 6.65 -18.23 -3.86
C ASN A 352 7.79 -18.47 -4.86
N LYS A 353 8.38 -17.39 -5.37
CA LYS A 353 9.53 -17.41 -6.26
C LYS A 353 10.69 -16.64 -5.63
N ASP A 354 11.90 -17.06 -5.98
CA ASP A 354 13.14 -16.43 -5.48
C ASP A 354 13.83 -15.54 -6.52
N THR A 355 13.22 -15.37 -7.70
CA THR A 355 13.82 -14.63 -8.81
C THR A 355 12.79 -13.76 -9.51
N TYR A 356 12.97 -12.44 -9.44
CA TYR A 356 12.23 -11.47 -10.23
C TYR A 356 12.82 -11.40 -11.65
N GLN A 357 11.96 -11.38 -12.67
CA GLN A 357 12.39 -11.44 -14.06
C GLN A 357 12.27 -10.06 -14.71
N VAL A 358 13.33 -9.61 -15.37
CA VAL A 358 13.38 -8.36 -16.12
C VAL A 358 13.82 -8.67 -17.55
N THR A 359 13.01 -8.27 -18.53
CA THR A 359 13.36 -8.40 -19.96
C THR A 359 13.45 -7.01 -20.58
N ILE A 360 14.54 -6.75 -21.30
CA ILE A 360 14.78 -5.50 -22.02
C ILE A 360 15.03 -5.85 -23.48
N ASP A 361 14.15 -5.38 -24.36
CA ASP A 361 14.24 -5.65 -25.79
C ASP A 361 14.70 -4.40 -26.52
N PHE A 362 15.78 -4.50 -27.28
CA PHE A 362 16.33 -3.47 -28.18
C PHE A 362 15.73 -3.55 -29.57
#